data_AF-A0A2N2J5H4-F1
#
_entry.id   AF-A0A2N2J5H4-F1
#
_cell.length_a   1.000
_cell.length_b   1.000
_cell.length_c   1.000
_cell.angle_alpha   90.00
_cell.angle_beta   90.00
_cell.angle_gamma   90.00
#
_symmetry.space_group_name_H-M   'P 1'
#
loop_
_entity.id
_entity.type
_entity.pdbx_description
1 polymer ?
#
loop_
_entity_poly.entity_id
_entity_poly.type
_entity_poly.pdbx_seq_one_letter_code
_entity_poly.pdbx_strand_id
1 'polypeptide(L)'
;MVSSSGNRVFLYGNHFEIFDLQEDTLMEFGNYKYVLYILNAASVTLASYLFYMFWRKKSSPAGIKILGSRKIMRAKNVIIIVSIMLAAFTLMEPRWGERTRSVDNEGSDVVIAMDVSLSMLAEDVKPSRLERAKSAVKWVAESLAGGRVALILFAGDSFLSCPLTSDIGAFMMFTDSASPDSVRLLGTDIGKALTAGKKIFEKKRISSKIFVLITDGEDNEGKALSAVEPFKELGVSIYTVGVGRTEGDFIPYAVREPDEAPKIYDDGSGNPVRTRKNIDLLRKLADETNGKYIDITEDISGMRRVLDAVSEQTKEKYAAKIIKEKEEKFMFFAFLLMILLSVEIMMPEKNHIFGTSGRENPLKPSFAYILALMGKFKSGKQG
;
A
#
# COMPACT_ATOMS: atom_id res chain seq x y z
N MET A 1 16.98 -31.20 6.08
CA MET A 1 17.56 -31.58 7.38
C MET A 1 16.59 -31.14 8.46
N VAL A 2 16.23 -32.03 9.40
CA VAL A 2 15.29 -31.73 10.48
C VAL A 2 16.07 -31.16 11.67
N SER A 3 15.77 -29.91 12.05
CA SER A 3 16.24 -29.29 13.28
C SER A 3 15.34 -29.68 14.45
N SER A 4 15.88 -29.80 15.67
CA SER A 4 15.24 -30.35 16.86
C SER A 4 14.17 -29.45 17.51
N SER A 5 13.45 -28.67 16.71
CA SER A 5 12.41 -27.74 17.13
C SER A 5 11.19 -27.83 16.20
N GLY A 6 10.64 -29.04 15.99
CA GLY A 6 9.32 -29.26 15.35
C GLY A 6 9.12 -28.79 13.89
N ASN A 7 9.97 -27.93 13.36
CA ASN A 7 9.76 -27.22 12.10
C ASN A 7 10.35 -28.02 10.94
N ARG A 8 9.49 -28.40 9.99
CA ARG A 8 9.91 -28.98 8.72
C ARG A 8 9.96 -27.87 7.67
N VAL A 9 11.19 -27.54 7.24
CA VAL A 9 11.44 -26.68 6.09
C VAL A 9 11.26 -27.51 4.82
N PHE A 10 10.32 -27.13 3.94
CA PHE A 10 10.20 -27.71 2.60
C PHE A 10 10.83 -26.76 1.58
N LEU A 11 11.73 -27.28 0.75
CA LEU A 11 12.34 -26.53 -0.35
C LEU A 11 11.52 -26.75 -1.63
N TYR A 12 10.87 -25.69 -2.11
CA TYR A 12 10.32 -25.62 -3.46
C TYR A 12 10.75 -24.28 -4.10
N GLY A 13 11.81 -24.32 -4.92
CA GLY A 13 12.33 -23.13 -5.62
C GLY A 13 13.02 -22.10 -4.72
N ASN A 14 13.39 -20.95 -5.30
CA ASN A 14 14.18 -19.86 -4.69
C ASN A 14 13.42 -19.03 -3.61
N HIS A 15 12.35 -19.58 -3.03
CA HIS A 15 11.58 -18.93 -1.96
C HIS A 15 11.73 -19.73 -0.67
N PHE A 16 12.23 -19.08 0.39
CA PHE A 16 12.19 -19.60 1.75
C PHE A 16 10.81 -19.31 2.35
N GLU A 17 9.92 -20.30 2.39
CA GLU A 17 8.71 -20.24 3.20
C GLU A 17 8.94 -21.02 4.50
N ILE A 18 9.04 -20.30 5.62
CA ILE A 18 8.97 -20.89 6.95
C ILE A 18 7.48 -21.01 7.28
N PHE A 19 6.90 -22.19 7.03
CA PHE A 19 5.56 -22.51 7.51
C PHE A 19 5.63 -22.78 9.01
N ASP A 20 5.21 -21.81 9.81
CA ASP A 20 4.92 -22.02 11.23
C ASP A 20 3.52 -22.64 11.36
N LEU A 21 3.44 -23.96 11.12
CA LEU A 21 2.18 -24.71 11.03
C LEU A 21 1.36 -24.73 12.33
N GLN A 22 1.85 -24.14 13.44
CA GLN A 22 1.22 -24.27 14.75
C GLN A 22 0.42 -23.03 15.19
N GLU A 23 0.68 -21.82 14.66
CA GLU A 23 -0.13 -20.62 14.98
C GLU A 23 -1.18 -20.29 13.89
N ASP A 24 -0.96 -20.74 12.65
CA ASP A 24 -1.77 -20.35 11.48
C ASP A 24 -3.17 -21.01 11.38
N THR A 25 -3.52 -21.91 12.30
CA THR A 25 -4.78 -22.68 12.26
C THR A 25 -5.84 -22.22 13.27
N LEU A 26 -5.54 -21.23 14.12
CA LEU A 26 -6.50 -20.74 15.10
C LEU A 26 -7.57 -19.87 14.42
N MET A 27 -8.79 -20.40 14.40
CA MET A 27 -10.00 -19.71 13.97
C MET A 27 -10.23 -18.48 14.84
N GLU A 28 -10.34 -17.31 14.20
CA GLU A 28 -10.71 -16.06 14.86
C GLU A 28 -12.13 -15.64 14.49
N PHE A 29 -12.73 -14.80 15.32
CA PHE A 29 -14.05 -14.23 15.07
C PHE A 29 -13.91 -12.75 14.78
N GLY A 30 -14.30 -12.32 13.59
CA GLY A 30 -14.29 -10.92 13.18
C GLY A 30 -15.09 -10.03 14.11
N ASN A 31 -16.19 -10.59 14.64
CA ASN A 31 -17.13 -9.87 15.47
C ASN A 31 -16.97 -10.16 16.98
N TYR A 32 -15.72 -10.34 17.44
CA TYR A 32 -15.43 -10.74 18.84
C TYR A 32 -16.05 -9.80 19.90
N LYS A 33 -16.09 -8.49 19.62
CA LYS A 33 -16.72 -7.48 20.50
C LYS A 33 -18.21 -7.73 20.73
N TYR A 34 -18.87 -8.41 19.79
CA TYR A 34 -20.31 -8.61 19.80
C TYR A 34 -20.73 -10.05 20.13
N VAL A 35 -19.77 -10.93 20.45
CA VAL A 35 -20.04 -12.35 20.77
C VAL A 35 -21.10 -12.50 21.86
N LEU A 36 -21.03 -11.69 22.92
CA LEU A 36 -22.04 -11.73 23.99
C LEU A 36 -23.43 -11.33 23.49
N TYR A 37 -23.55 -10.30 22.64
CA TYR A 37 -24.83 -9.89 22.07
C TYR A 37 -25.39 -10.96 21.12
N ILE A 38 -24.54 -11.56 20.29
CA ILE A 38 -24.91 -12.64 19.36
C ILE A 38 -25.40 -13.87 20.14
N LEU A 39 -24.68 -14.28 21.18
CA LEU A 39 -25.06 -15.42 22.02
C LEU A 39 -26.38 -15.16 22.77
N ASN A 40 -26.58 -13.95 23.29
CA ASN A 40 -27.85 -13.58 23.93
C ASN A 40 -29.00 -13.61 22.93
N ALA A 41 -28.85 -13.01 21.75
CA ALA A 41 -29.86 -13.04 20.70
C ALA A 41 -30.20 -14.49 20.30
N ALA A 42 -29.19 -15.32 20.06
CA ALA A 42 -29.37 -16.74 19.72
C ALA A 42 -30.09 -17.51 20.84
N SER A 43 -29.73 -17.25 22.10
CA SER A 43 -30.36 -17.89 23.27
C SER A 43 -31.83 -17.48 23.41
N VAL A 44 -32.16 -16.20 23.22
CA VAL A 44 -33.54 -15.69 23.24
C VAL A 44 -34.36 -16.27 22.09
N THR A 45 -33.80 -16.34 20.88
CA THR A 45 -34.47 -16.94 19.72
C THR A 45 -34.71 -18.43 19.94
N LEU A 46 -33.72 -19.16 20.46
CA LEU A 46 -33.84 -20.58 20.77
C LEU A 46 -34.88 -20.82 21.88
N ALA A 47 -34.86 -20.04 22.95
CA ALA A 47 -35.81 -20.14 24.05
C ALA A 47 -37.25 -19.84 23.57
N SER A 48 -37.42 -18.81 22.73
CA SER A 48 -38.72 -18.47 22.12
C SER A 48 -39.23 -19.60 21.22
N TYR A 49 -38.35 -20.24 20.46
CA TYR A 49 -38.69 -21.39 19.62
C TYR A 49 -39.07 -22.63 20.45
N LEU A 50 -38.30 -22.94 21.50
CA LEU A 50 -38.62 -24.05 22.42
C LEU A 50 -39.93 -23.79 23.17
N PHE A 51 -40.18 -22.54 23.60
CA PHE A 51 -41.44 -22.13 24.20
C PHE A 51 -42.61 -22.31 23.22
N TYR A 52 -42.44 -21.90 21.96
CA TYR A 52 -43.42 -22.14 20.90
C TYR A 52 -43.71 -23.64 20.73
N MET A 53 -42.68 -24.49 20.73
CA MET A 53 -42.86 -25.96 20.66
C MET A 53 -43.62 -26.52 21.86
N PHE A 54 -43.30 -26.05 23.07
CA PHE A 54 -43.98 -26.47 24.30
C PHE A 54 -45.45 -26.04 24.31
N TRP A 55 -45.72 -24.79 23.94
CA TRP A 55 -47.07 -24.22 23.85
C TRP A 55 -47.91 -24.94 22.79
N ARG A 56 -47.35 -25.19 21.59
CA ARG A 56 -47.98 -25.96 20.51
C ARG A 56 -48.42 -27.36 20.97
N LYS A 57 -47.62 -28.00 21.83
CA LYS A 57 -47.94 -29.33 22.39
C LYS A 57 -49.05 -29.29 23.44
N LYS A 58 -49.08 -28.24 24.29
CA LYS A 58 -50.08 -28.07 25.37
C LYS A 58 -51.44 -27.58 24.85
N SER A 59 -51.45 -26.79 23.78
CA SER A 59 -52.65 -26.18 23.20
C SER A 59 -53.25 -26.96 22.03
N SER A 60 -52.78 -28.18 21.74
CA SER A 60 -53.45 -29.06 20.77
C SER A 60 -54.82 -29.48 21.31
N PRO A 61 -55.94 -29.12 20.67
CA PRO A 61 -57.28 -29.54 21.11
C PRO A 61 -57.37 -31.06 21.16
N ALA A 62 -57.95 -31.60 22.23
CA ALA A 62 -58.30 -33.01 22.32
C ALA A 62 -59.27 -33.35 21.17
N GLY A 63 -58.77 -33.98 20.10
CA GLY A 63 -59.58 -34.40 18.95
C GLY A 63 -58.91 -34.28 17.57
N ILE A 64 -57.84 -33.49 17.43
CA ILE A 64 -57.15 -33.38 16.13
C ILE A 64 -56.07 -34.47 16.03
N LYS A 65 -56.35 -35.54 15.29
CA LYS A 65 -55.33 -36.54 14.93
C LYS A 65 -54.35 -35.92 13.95
N ILE A 66 -53.16 -35.56 14.44
CA ILE A 66 -52.04 -35.12 13.60
C ILE A 66 -51.59 -36.33 12.75
N LEU A 67 -52.05 -36.41 11.50
CA LEU A 67 -51.53 -37.37 10.51
C LEU A 67 -50.20 -36.86 9.95
N GLY A 68 -49.17 -36.88 10.79
CA GLY A 68 -47.80 -36.55 10.42
C GLY A 68 -46.85 -37.63 10.91
N SER A 69 -45.88 -38.02 10.07
CA SER A 69 -44.78 -38.86 10.53
C SER A 69 -44.01 -38.12 11.62
N ARG A 70 -43.99 -38.67 12.85
CA ARG A 70 -43.22 -38.10 13.98
C ARG A 70 -41.74 -37.87 13.60
N LYS A 71 -41.22 -38.63 12.63
CA LYS A 71 -39.86 -38.50 12.11
C LYS A 71 -39.65 -37.18 11.34
N ILE A 72 -40.57 -36.81 10.45
CA ILE A 72 -40.48 -35.56 9.66
C ILE A 72 -40.59 -34.34 10.58
N MET A 73 -41.51 -34.38 11.55
CA MET A 73 -41.68 -33.26 12.49
C MET A 73 -40.45 -33.08 13.40
N ARG A 74 -39.82 -34.18 13.85
CA ARG A 74 -38.53 -34.11 14.56
C ARG A 74 -37.42 -33.57 13.67
N ALA A 75 -37.35 -34.01 12.41
CA ALA A 75 -36.36 -33.53 11.45
C ALA A 75 -36.48 -32.01 11.21
N LYS A 76 -37.68 -31.47 10.99
CA LYS A 76 -37.88 -30.02 10.86
C LYS A 76 -37.40 -29.25 12.10
N ASN A 77 -37.74 -29.72 13.29
CA ASN A 77 -37.32 -29.07 14.53
C ASN A 77 -35.80 -29.09 14.71
N VAL A 78 -35.15 -30.21 14.36
CA VAL A 78 -33.68 -30.31 14.38
C VAL A 78 -33.07 -29.34 13.37
N ILE A 79 -33.62 -29.25 12.15
CA ILE A 79 -33.16 -28.32 11.12
C ILE A 79 -33.25 -26.87 11.63
N ILE A 80 -34.37 -26.46 12.23
CA ILE A 80 -34.54 -25.10 12.75
C ILE A 80 -33.54 -24.80 13.89
N ILE A 81 -33.35 -25.73 14.83
CA ILE A 81 -32.39 -25.56 15.93
C ILE A 81 -30.96 -25.42 15.36
N VAL A 82 -30.59 -26.27 14.40
CA VAL A 82 -29.28 -26.20 13.74
C VAL A 82 -29.12 -24.90 12.97
N SER A 83 -30.16 -24.41 12.28
CA SER A 83 -30.14 -23.11 11.59
C SER A 83 -29.91 -21.95 12.55
N ILE A 84 -30.55 -21.95 13.73
CA ILE A 84 -30.35 -20.89 14.74
C ILE A 84 -28.89 -20.88 15.23
N MET A 85 -28.33 -22.05 15.51
CA MET A 85 -26.93 -22.18 15.92
C MET A 85 -25.96 -21.76 14.82
N LEU A 86 -26.24 -22.17 13.57
CA LEU A 86 -25.43 -21.84 12.40
C LEU A 86 -25.51 -20.33 12.05
N ALA A 87 -26.67 -19.70 12.23
CA ALA A 87 -26.85 -18.26 12.06
C ALA A 87 -26.04 -17.48 13.10
N ALA A 88 -26.06 -17.91 14.37
CA ALA A 88 -25.22 -17.32 15.42
C ALA A 88 -23.73 -17.45 15.08
N PHE A 89 -23.31 -18.62 14.62
CA PHE A 89 -21.93 -18.87 14.21
C PHE A 89 -21.52 -18.01 13.00
N THR A 90 -22.40 -17.86 12.01
CA THR A 90 -22.16 -17.00 10.84
C THR A 90 -22.00 -15.54 11.22
N LEU A 91 -22.81 -15.03 12.15
CA LEU A 91 -22.77 -13.65 12.66
C LEU A 91 -21.50 -13.33 13.47
N MET A 92 -20.84 -14.36 14.03
CA MET A 92 -19.54 -14.18 14.68
C MET A 92 -18.42 -13.94 13.68
N GLU A 93 -18.68 -14.11 12.38
CA GLU A 93 -17.72 -13.98 11.28
C GLU A 93 -16.48 -14.83 11.50
N PRO A 94 -16.56 -16.16 11.35
CA PRO A 94 -15.38 -17.00 11.49
C PRO A 94 -14.38 -16.67 10.37
N ARG A 95 -13.12 -16.45 10.77
CA ARG A 95 -12.00 -16.07 9.92
C ARG A 95 -10.87 -17.07 10.13
N TRP A 96 -10.37 -17.64 9.05
CA TRP A 96 -9.18 -18.49 9.05
C TRP A 96 -8.54 -18.50 7.66
N GLY A 97 -7.25 -18.82 7.62
CA GLY A 97 -6.41 -18.61 6.44
C GLY A 97 -6.03 -17.15 6.27
N GLU A 98 -4.97 -16.89 5.51
CA GLU A 98 -4.45 -15.55 5.26
C GLU A 98 -4.72 -15.15 3.81
N ARG A 99 -5.14 -13.90 3.61
CA ARG A 99 -5.16 -13.30 2.28
C ARG A 99 -4.27 -12.08 2.29
N THR A 100 -3.15 -12.15 1.56
CA THR A 100 -2.32 -10.97 1.31
C THR A 100 -3.07 -10.05 0.37
N ARG A 101 -3.55 -8.91 0.88
CA ARG A 101 -4.03 -7.83 0.03
C ARG A 101 -2.83 -6.97 -0.35
N SER A 102 -2.42 -7.03 -1.62
CA SER A 102 -1.50 -6.04 -2.17
C SER A 102 -2.22 -4.69 -2.17
N VAL A 103 -1.84 -3.80 -1.24
CA VAL A 103 -2.17 -2.38 -1.39
C VAL A 103 -1.43 -1.92 -2.64
N ASP A 104 -2.15 -1.33 -3.60
CA ASP A 104 -1.59 -0.78 -4.82
C ASP A 104 -0.34 0.06 -4.53
N ASN A 105 0.62 -0.01 -5.46
CA ASN A 105 1.91 0.68 -5.44
C ASN A 105 1.79 2.16 -5.01
N GLU A 106 1.98 2.48 -3.72
CA GLU A 106 2.62 3.73 -3.31
C GLU A 106 3.97 3.85 -4.06
N GLY A 107 3.97 4.63 -5.13
CA GLY A 107 5.17 4.94 -5.91
C GLY A 107 6.33 5.38 -5.03
N SER A 108 7.54 5.04 -5.46
CA SER A 108 8.76 5.51 -4.82
C SER A 108 9.01 6.98 -5.17
N ASP A 109 9.49 7.75 -4.20
CA ASP A 109 9.84 9.16 -4.35
C ASP A 109 11.35 9.37 -4.44
N VAL A 110 11.80 10.00 -5.52
CA VAL A 110 13.22 10.34 -5.69
C VAL A 110 13.36 11.86 -5.77
N VAL A 111 14.21 12.43 -4.93
CA VAL A 111 14.56 13.85 -4.99
C VAL A 111 15.93 13.96 -5.63
N ILE A 112 16.02 14.69 -6.74
CA ILE A 112 17.25 14.89 -7.50
C ILE A 112 17.69 16.35 -7.38
N ALA A 113 18.93 16.58 -6.98
CA ALA A 113 19.61 17.87 -7.07
C ALA A 113 20.65 17.81 -8.18
N MET A 114 20.51 18.67 -9.18
CA MET A 114 21.39 18.75 -10.33
C MET A 114 22.14 20.08 -10.33
N ASP A 115 23.45 19.99 -10.43
CA ASP A 115 24.35 21.12 -10.57
C ASP A 115 24.19 21.76 -11.96
N VAL A 116 24.03 23.07 -11.98
CA VAL A 116 23.95 23.89 -13.20
C VAL A 116 25.01 25.00 -13.19
N SER A 117 26.02 24.91 -12.32
CA SER A 117 27.13 25.85 -12.30
C SER A 117 27.90 25.87 -13.63
N LEU A 118 28.72 26.91 -13.83
CA LEU A 118 29.47 27.08 -15.08
C LEU A 118 30.43 25.91 -15.35
N SER A 119 30.98 25.25 -14.33
CA SER A 119 31.85 24.08 -14.51
C SER A 119 31.16 22.92 -15.23
N MET A 120 29.82 22.84 -15.12
CA MET A 120 29.01 21.84 -15.81
C MET A 120 28.94 22.08 -17.33
N LEU A 121 29.42 23.21 -17.85
CA LEU A 121 29.56 23.45 -19.29
C LEU A 121 30.82 22.82 -19.89
N ALA A 122 31.76 22.32 -19.07
CA ALA A 122 32.96 21.65 -19.56
C ALA A 122 32.59 20.46 -20.49
N GLU A 123 33.39 20.27 -21.54
CA GLU A 123 33.14 19.27 -22.60
C GLU A 123 34.07 18.04 -22.51
N ASP A 124 34.67 17.80 -21.34
CA ASP A 124 35.44 16.59 -21.03
C ASP A 124 34.57 15.32 -21.00
N VAL A 125 33.26 15.52 -20.91
CA VAL A 125 32.22 14.54 -21.21
C VAL A 125 31.34 15.13 -22.30
N LYS A 126 31.14 14.39 -23.40
CA LYS A 126 30.29 14.87 -24.50
C LYS A 126 28.79 14.67 -24.21
N PRO A 127 27.93 15.63 -24.62
CA PRO A 127 28.29 16.90 -25.24
C PRO A 127 28.80 17.95 -24.24
N SER A 128 28.28 17.96 -23.02
CA SER A 128 28.85 18.64 -21.85
C SER A 128 28.52 17.85 -20.58
N ARG A 129 29.15 18.19 -19.44
CA ARG A 129 28.80 17.59 -18.14
C ARG A 129 27.32 17.81 -17.79
N LEU A 130 26.76 19.00 -18.05
CA LEU A 130 25.36 19.33 -17.81
C LEU A 130 24.41 18.47 -18.65
N GLU A 131 24.69 18.31 -19.94
CA GLU A 131 23.85 17.49 -20.82
C GLU A 131 23.93 16.00 -20.47
N ARG A 132 25.09 15.54 -19.99
CA ARG A 132 25.23 14.20 -19.40
C ARG A 132 24.40 14.06 -18.13
N ALA A 133 24.42 15.05 -17.24
CA ALA A 133 23.61 15.08 -16.03
C ALA A 133 22.11 15.05 -16.37
N LYS A 134 21.63 15.90 -17.29
CA LYS A 134 20.25 15.87 -17.79
C LYS A 134 19.86 14.49 -18.30
N SER A 135 20.70 13.87 -19.13
CA SER A 135 20.46 12.52 -19.65
C SER A 135 20.31 11.49 -18.52
N ALA A 136 21.14 11.56 -17.49
CA ALA A 136 21.03 10.69 -16.31
C ALA A 136 19.75 10.94 -15.51
N VAL A 137 19.37 12.21 -15.31
CA VAL A 137 18.11 12.61 -14.64
C VAL A 137 16.90 12.04 -15.37
N LYS A 138 16.84 12.22 -16.69
CA LYS A 138 15.75 11.70 -17.53
C LYS A 138 15.66 10.19 -17.45
N TRP A 139 16.80 9.50 -17.56
CA TRP A 139 16.86 8.05 -17.49
C TRP A 139 16.33 7.51 -16.15
N VAL A 140 16.68 8.15 -15.02
CA VAL A 140 16.12 7.80 -13.70
C VAL A 140 14.62 8.03 -13.68
N ALA A 141 14.14 9.18 -14.14
CA ALA A 141 12.72 9.53 -14.11
C ALA A 141 11.85 8.57 -14.94
N GLU A 142 12.28 8.20 -16.15
CA GLU A 142 11.56 7.24 -17.01
C GLU A 142 11.58 5.82 -16.44
N SER A 143 12.63 5.46 -15.71
CA SER A 143 12.78 4.13 -15.14
C SER A 143 12.00 3.92 -13.83
N LEU A 144 11.45 5.00 -13.24
CA LEU A 144 10.64 4.93 -12.02
C LEU A 144 9.20 4.51 -12.35
N ALA A 145 8.93 3.21 -12.31
CA ALA A 145 7.59 2.66 -12.55
C ALA A 145 6.59 3.11 -11.46
N GLY A 146 5.73 4.08 -11.80
CA GLY A 146 4.67 4.59 -10.92
C GLY A 146 5.19 5.46 -9.76
N GLY A 147 6.46 5.87 -9.79
CA GLY A 147 7.08 6.73 -8.78
C GLY A 147 6.82 8.22 -8.97
N ARG A 148 7.29 9.03 -8.03
CA ARG A 148 7.32 10.49 -8.13
C ARG A 148 8.76 11.00 -8.10
N VAL A 149 9.01 12.09 -8.80
CA VAL A 149 10.32 12.74 -8.88
C VAL A 149 10.22 14.21 -8.53
N ALA A 150 11.26 14.75 -7.90
CA ALA A 150 11.43 16.18 -7.67
C ALA A 150 12.81 16.62 -8.20
N LEU A 151 12.89 17.83 -8.73
CA LEU A 151 14.11 18.41 -9.28
C LEU A 151 14.49 19.70 -8.54
N ILE A 152 15.68 19.71 -7.97
CA ILE A 152 16.35 20.89 -7.44
C ILE A 152 17.47 21.25 -8.41
N LEU A 153 17.53 22.52 -8.80
CA LEU A 153 18.68 23.06 -9.53
C LEU A 153 19.53 23.88 -8.57
N PHE A 154 20.85 23.75 -8.68
CA PHE A 154 21.75 24.50 -7.82
C PHE A 154 23.03 24.93 -8.53
N ALA A 155 23.58 26.04 -8.06
CA ALA A 155 24.90 26.58 -8.37
C ALA A 155 25.38 27.28 -7.09
N GLY A 156 25.61 28.60 -7.08
CA GLY A 156 25.90 29.35 -5.85
C GLY A 156 24.67 29.52 -4.95
N ASP A 157 23.47 29.34 -5.49
CA ASP A 157 22.21 29.22 -4.74
C ASP A 157 21.43 27.98 -5.23
N SER A 158 20.33 27.62 -4.56
CA SER A 158 19.52 26.46 -4.93
C SER A 158 18.02 26.76 -4.90
N PHE A 159 17.26 26.15 -5.80
CA PHE A 159 15.80 26.25 -5.79
C PHE A 159 15.13 24.97 -6.28
N LEU A 160 13.89 24.76 -5.82
CA LEU A 160 13.04 23.68 -6.27
C LEU A 160 12.48 24.03 -7.66
N SER A 161 13.07 23.46 -8.70
CA SER A 161 12.63 23.66 -10.09
C SER A 161 11.35 22.89 -10.38
N CYS A 162 11.28 21.62 -9.97
CA CYS A 162 10.10 20.79 -10.11
C CYS A 162 9.71 20.17 -8.76
N PRO A 163 8.54 20.49 -8.19
CA PRO A 163 8.00 19.81 -7.03
C PRO A 163 7.78 18.31 -7.29
N LEU A 164 7.67 17.53 -6.21
CA LEU A 164 7.42 16.09 -6.29
C LEU A 164 6.17 15.77 -7.12
N THR A 165 6.36 15.12 -8.27
CA THR A 165 5.30 14.85 -9.25
C THR A 165 5.44 13.46 -9.87
N SER A 166 4.32 12.85 -10.26
CA SER A 166 4.28 11.64 -11.10
C SER A 166 4.15 11.97 -12.59
N ASP A 167 3.98 13.26 -12.94
CA ASP A 167 3.96 13.72 -14.32
C ASP A 167 5.39 13.81 -14.85
N ILE A 168 5.85 12.72 -15.47
CA ILE A 168 7.18 12.63 -16.06
C ILE A 168 7.34 13.63 -17.21
N GLY A 169 6.29 13.92 -17.98
CA GLY A 169 6.33 14.87 -19.08
C GLY A 169 6.66 16.29 -18.60
N ALA A 170 5.96 16.76 -17.57
CA ALA A 170 6.27 18.05 -16.94
C ALA A 170 7.69 18.08 -16.37
N PHE A 171 8.11 17.01 -15.69
CA PHE A 171 9.47 16.89 -15.15
C PHE A 171 10.56 16.97 -16.25
N MET A 172 10.32 16.38 -17.42
CA MET A 172 11.24 16.49 -18.56
C MET A 172 11.39 17.93 -19.04
N MET A 173 10.30 18.70 -19.12
CA MET A 173 10.34 20.11 -19.53
C MET A 173 11.22 20.96 -18.58
N PHE A 174 11.12 20.74 -17.27
CA PHE A 174 11.98 21.41 -16.29
C PHE A 174 13.45 20.96 -16.38
N THR A 175 13.69 19.69 -16.68
CA THR A 175 15.05 19.15 -16.88
C THR A 175 15.70 19.72 -18.13
N ASP A 176 14.94 19.84 -19.23
CA ASP A 176 15.43 20.35 -20.51
C ASP A 176 15.79 21.84 -20.47
N SER A 177 14.96 22.63 -19.80
CA SER A 177 15.18 24.08 -19.61
C SER A 177 16.31 24.42 -18.64
N ALA A 178 16.82 23.44 -17.88
CA ALA A 178 17.90 23.67 -16.94
C ALA A 178 19.17 24.16 -17.64
N SER A 179 19.72 25.25 -17.15
CA SER A 179 20.89 25.94 -17.70
C SER A 179 21.59 26.75 -16.59
N PRO A 180 22.84 27.20 -16.77
CA PRO A 180 23.49 28.06 -15.80
C PRO A 180 22.73 29.35 -15.48
N ASP A 181 22.00 29.89 -16.46
CA ASP A 181 21.15 31.08 -16.29
C ASP A 181 19.90 30.80 -15.41
N SER A 182 19.62 29.54 -15.09
CA SER A 182 18.49 29.16 -14.23
C SER A 182 18.71 29.61 -12.78
N VAL A 183 19.97 29.75 -12.35
CA VAL A 183 20.32 30.16 -10.99
C VAL A 183 20.94 31.56 -11.01
N ARG A 184 20.50 32.44 -10.10
CA ARG A 184 20.96 33.84 -10.07
C ARG A 184 22.41 34.01 -9.60
N LEU A 185 22.84 33.16 -8.67
CA LEU A 185 24.14 33.25 -8.05
C LEU A 185 25.07 32.19 -8.65
N LEU A 186 26.18 32.66 -9.25
CA LEU A 186 27.23 31.80 -9.78
C LEU A 186 28.06 31.16 -8.65
N GLY A 187 28.83 30.13 -9.00
CA GLY A 187 29.60 29.29 -8.08
C GLY A 187 28.91 27.95 -7.82
N THR A 188 29.42 27.20 -6.86
CA THR A 188 28.85 25.89 -6.49
C THR A 188 28.75 25.76 -4.96
N ASP A 189 27.52 25.68 -4.46
CA ASP A 189 27.17 25.51 -3.05
C ASP A 189 26.30 24.25 -2.87
N ILE A 190 26.98 23.12 -2.65
CA ILE A 190 26.33 21.83 -2.39
C ILE A 190 25.53 21.88 -1.07
N GLY A 191 25.97 22.67 -0.09
CA GLY A 191 25.29 22.80 1.20
C GLY A 191 23.88 23.40 1.06
N LYS A 192 23.70 24.37 0.17
CA LYS A 192 22.37 24.92 -0.16
C LYS A 192 21.49 23.89 -0.85
N ALA A 193 22.02 23.13 -1.81
CA ALA A 193 21.29 22.05 -2.47
C ALA A 193 20.77 21.00 -1.46
N LEU A 194 21.62 20.60 -0.52
CA LEU A 194 21.25 19.71 0.59
C LEU A 194 20.19 20.34 1.49
N THR A 195 20.34 21.63 1.84
CA THR A 195 19.34 22.35 2.63
C THR A 195 17.97 22.43 1.94
N ALA A 196 17.95 22.62 0.61
CA ALA A 196 16.73 22.58 -0.18
C ALA A 196 16.11 21.16 -0.19
N GLY A 197 16.93 20.13 -0.33
CA GLY A 197 16.51 18.73 -0.26
C GLY A 197 15.90 18.38 1.10
N LYS A 198 16.51 18.81 2.20
CA LYS A 198 16.00 18.61 3.57
C LYS A 198 14.55 19.07 3.72
N LYS A 199 14.22 20.28 3.25
CA LYS A 199 12.86 20.85 3.31
C LYS A 199 11.81 20.00 2.60
N ILE A 200 12.22 19.20 1.62
CA ILE A 200 11.35 18.29 0.90
C ILE A 200 11.09 17.04 1.76
N PHE A 201 12.14 16.44 2.35
CA PHE A 201 12.04 15.25 3.22
C PHE A 201 11.39 15.48 4.58
N GLU A 202 11.41 16.71 5.10
CA GLU A 202 10.66 17.06 6.32
C GLU A 202 9.14 16.95 6.15
N LYS A 203 8.65 16.96 4.90
CA LYS A 203 7.22 16.76 4.63
C LYS A 203 6.87 15.28 4.82
N LYS A 204 5.88 15.00 5.68
CA LYS A 204 5.40 13.63 6.03
C LYS A 204 4.88 12.76 4.86
N ARG A 205 4.89 13.26 3.62
CA ARG A 205 4.29 12.61 2.45
C ARG A 205 5.31 11.92 1.52
N ILE A 206 6.55 11.75 1.96
CA ILE A 206 7.60 11.11 1.16
C ILE A 206 7.75 9.63 1.50
N SER A 207 7.67 8.78 0.46
CA SER A 207 7.63 7.34 0.58
C SER A 207 9.01 6.72 0.75
N SER A 208 9.99 7.15 -0.05
CA SER A 208 11.39 6.70 -0.01
C SER A 208 12.36 7.79 0.42
N LYS A 209 13.49 7.34 0.97
CA LYS A 209 14.47 8.17 1.66
C LYS A 209 15.76 8.23 0.86
N ILE A 210 15.64 8.62 -0.42
CA ILE A 210 16.76 8.68 -1.37
C ILE A 210 16.85 10.07 -1.98
N PHE A 211 18.01 10.69 -1.80
CA PHE A 211 18.39 11.95 -2.41
C PHE A 211 19.53 11.70 -3.39
N VAL A 212 19.41 12.17 -4.63
CA VAL A 212 20.43 12.01 -5.67
C VAL A 212 21.06 13.37 -5.93
N LEU A 213 22.37 13.49 -5.71
CA LEU A 213 23.15 14.70 -5.97
C LEU A 213 24.01 14.48 -7.21
N ILE A 214 23.80 15.25 -8.28
CA ILE A 214 24.56 15.16 -9.53
C ILE A 214 25.41 16.42 -9.70
N THR A 215 26.73 16.29 -9.74
CA THR A 215 27.70 17.40 -9.76
C THR A 215 29.10 16.91 -10.17
N ASP A 216 30.02 17.82 -10.48
CA ASP A 216 31.45 17.52 -10.54
C ASP A 216 32.12 17.56 -9.14
N GLY A 217 31.42 18.02 -8.11
CA GLY A 217 31.90 18.00 -6.72
C GLY A 217 32.84 19.15 -6.37
N GLU A 218 32.98 20.16 -7.22
CA GLU A 218 33.62 21.41 -6.80
C GLU A 218 32.68 22.13 -5.81
N ASP A 219 33.14 22.38 -4.58
CA ASP A 219 32.39 23.15 -3.56
C ASP A 219 33.21 24.39 -3.21
N ASN A 220 32.71 25.56 -3.59
CA ASN A 220 33.38 26.83 -3.34
C ASN A 220 33.09 27.39 -1.94
N GLU A 221 32.02 26.93 -1.29
CA GLU A 221 31.49 27.49 -0.04
C GLU A 221 31.85 26.64 1.20
N GLY A 222 32.24 25.38 0.99
CA GLY A 222 32.83 24.51 2.01
C GLY A 222 31.86 24.01 3.09
N LYS A 223 30.55 24.08 2.83
CA LYS A 223 29.49 23.71 3.79
C LYS A 223 28.81 22.38 3.47
N ALA A 224 29.28 21.65 2.46
CA ALA A 224 28.63 20.41 2.05
C ALA A 224 28.55 19.37 3.18
N LEU A 225 29.64 19.13 3.91
CA LEU A 225 29.72 18.08 4.94
C LEU A 225 28.83 18.36 6.15
N SER A 226 28.73 19.61 6.61
CA SER A 226 27.85 19.96 7.73
C SER A 226 26.37 19.89 7.37
N ALA A 227 26.02 20.12 6.09
CA ALA A 227 24.66 20.00 5.60
C ALA A 227 24.16 18.54 5.45
N VAL A 228 25.03 17.55 5.68
CA VAL A 228 24.67 16.12 5.62
C VAL A 228 24.01 15.63 6.92
N GLU A 229 24.34 16.19 8.07
CA GLU A 229 23.83 15.72 9.38
C GLU A 229 22.30 15.55 9.41
N PRO A 230 21.48 16.51 8.92
CA PRO A 230 20.04 16.37 8.93
C PRO A 230 19.52 15.21 8.07
N PHE A 231 20.25 14.80 7.02
CA PHE A 231 19.86 13.66 6.20
C PHE A 231 20.02 12.36 6.96
N LYS A 232 21.07 12.24 7.77
CA LYS A 232 21.27 11.08 8.66
C LYS A 232 20.14 10.96 9.67
N GLU A 233 19.78 12.07 10.32
CA GLU A 233 18.69 12.11 11.30
C GLU A 233 17.33 11.71 10.67
N LEU A 234 17.10 12.09 9.42
CA LEU A 234 15.89 11.76 8.67
C LEU A 234 15.91 10.36 8.04
N GLY A 235 17.02 9.62 8.18
CA GLY A 235 17.26 8.32 7.56
C GLY A 235 17.32 8.37 6.03
N VAL A 236 17.72 9.52 5.46
CA VAL A 236 17.82 9.75 4.01
C VAL A 236 19.23 9.44 3.53
N SER A 237 19.35 8.55 2.55
CA SER A 237 20.61 8.21 1.90
C SER A 237 20.88 9.14 0.72
N ILE A 238 22.08 9.73 0.68
CA ILE A 238 22.56 10.60 -0.38
C ILE A 238 23.38 9.77 -1.38
N TYR A 239 22.85 9.60 -2.59
CA TYR A 239 23.57 9.04 -3.72
C TYR A 239 24.26 10.18 -4.47
N THR A 240 25.58 10.20 -4.45
CA THR A 240 26.35 11.19 -5.20
C THR A 240 26.70 10.65 -6.58
N VAL A 241 26.51 11.47 -7.60
CA VAL A 241 26.69 11.13 -9.00
C VAL A 241 27.68 12.13 -9.58
N GLY A 242 28.92 11.68 -9.75
CA GLY A 242 30.01 12.48 -10.29
C GLY A 242 29.98 12.52 -11.82
N VAL A 243 30.14 13.71 -12.39
CA VAL A 243 30.37 13.90 -13.83
C VAL A 243 31.62 14.73 -14.09
N GLY A 244 32.36 14.40 -15.14
CA GLY A 244 33.62 15.07 -15.49
C GLY A 244 34.86 14.23 -15.21
N ARG A 245 36.01 14.68 -15.71
CA ARG A 245 37.30 14.01 -15.57
C ARG A 245 38.08 14.56 -14.38
N THR A 246 38.88 13.72 -13.75
CA THR A 246 39.77 14.09 -12.63
C THR A 246 40.95 14.94 -13.10
N GLU A 247 41.38 14.75 -14.35
CA GLU A 247 42.40 15.57 -15.00
C GLU A 247 41.87 16.99 -15.23
N GLY A 248 40.55 17.12 -15.40
CA GLY A 248 39.84 18.37 -15.60
C GLY A 248 40.01 18.99 -16.97
N ASP A 249 39.17 19.99 -17.23
CA ASP A 249 39.05 20.64 -18.53
C ASP A 249 38.63 22.10 -18.36
N PHE A 250 38.68 22.85 -19.45
CA PHE A 250 38.35 24.26 -19.49
C PHE A 250 36.85 24.49 -19.66
N ILE A 251 36.37 25.61 -19.12
CA ILE A 251 34.96 26.00 -19.22
C ILE A 251 34.75 26.88 -20.46
N PRO A 252 34.00 26.43 -21.49
CA PRO A 252 33.76 27.23 -22.69
C PRO A 252 32.73 28.34 -22.45
N TYR A 253 32.82 29.41 -23.24
CA TYR A 253 31.82 30.48 -23.31
C TYR A 253 30.64 30.06 -24.21
N ALA A 254 29.43 30.48 -23.85
CA ALA A 254 28.22 30.14 -24.60
C ALA A 254 28.13 30.81 -25.99
N VAL A 255 28.90 31.89 -26.24
CA VAL A 255 28.90 32.59 -27.54
C VAL A 255 29.90 31.91 -28.47
N ARG A 256 29.40 30.92 -29.20
CA ARG A 256 30.11 30.31 -30.34
C ARG A 256 29.80 31.16 -31.58
N GLU A 257 30.75 31.96 -32.03
CA GLU A 257 30.73 32.37 -33.44
C GLU A 257 31.18 31.17 -34.29
N PRO A 258 30.54 30.88 -35.44
CA PRO A 258 30.78 29.66 -36.22
C PRO A 258 32.25 29.42 -36.61
N ASP A 259 33.05 30.49 -36.70
CA ASP A 259 34.42 30.48 -37.23
C ASP A 259 35.50 30.82 -36.17
N GLU A 260 35.13 31.01 -34.89
CA GLU A 260 36.12 31.30 -33.81
C GLU A 260 36.37 30.10 -32.89
N ALA A 261 37.62 29.99 -32.42
CA ALA A 261 37.98 29.05 -31.35
C ALA A 261 37.13 29.34 -30.10
N PRO A 262 36.70 28.30 -29.35
CA PRO A 262 35.86 28.49 -28.17
C PRO A 262 36.57 29.40 -27.16
N LYS A 263 35.96 30.54 -26.85
CA LYS A 263 36.42 31.41 -25.75
C LYS A 263 36.25 30.65 -24.44
N ILE A 264 37.17 30.82 -23.51
CA ILE A 264 37.19 30.13 -22.21
C ILE A 264 36.95 31.18 -21.13
N TYR A 265 36.22 30.83 -20.07
CA TYR A 265 36.08 31.70 -18.90
C TYR A 265 37.45 32.01 -18.30
N ASP A 266 37.70 33.29 -17.98
CA ASP A 266 38.89 33.70 -17.25
C ASP A 266 38.63 33.82 -15.74
N ASP A 267 39.70 33.74 -14.97
CA ASP A 267 39.70 33.91 -13.52
C ASP A 267 39.71 35.40 -13.09
N GLY A 268 39.37 36.32 -14.01
CA GLY A 268 39.51 37.77 -13.82
C GLY A 268 40.96 38.28 -13.86
N SER A 269 41.96 37.39 -13.91
CA SER A 269 43.39 37.72 -14.10
C SER A 269 43.88 37.38 -15.51
N GLY A 270 42.98 36.95 -16.39
CA GLY A 270 43.26 36.58 -17.78
C GLY A 270 43.74 35.14 -17.97
N ASN A 271 43.73 34.29 -16.92
CA ASN A 271 44.06 32.87 -17.07
C ASN A 271 42.78 32.04 -17.26
N PRO A 272 42.80 31.03 -18.14
CA PRO A 272 41.64 30.17 -18.37
C PRO A 272 41.31 29.34 -17.12
N VAL A 273 40.03 29.34 -16.73
CA VAL A 273 39.52 28.56 -15.59
C VAL A 273 39.44 27.08 -15.97
N ARG A 274 40.07 26.24 -15.14
CA ARG A 274 40.07 24.79 -15.28
C ARG A 274 39.31 24.14 -14.12
N THR A 275 38.34 23.31 -14.44
CA THR A 275 37.48 22.58 -13.49
C THR A 275 37.80 21.08 -13.47
N ARG A 276 37.75 20.46 -12.29
CA ARG A 276 38.07 19.05 -12.04
C ARG A 276 37.03 18.38 -11.16
N LYS A 277 36.73 17.12 -11.48
CA LYS A 277 35.85 16.31 -10.63
C LYS A 277 36.51 15.99 -9.28
N ASN A 278 35.85 16.31 -8.17
CA ASN A 278 36.30 16.01 -6.82
C ASN A 278 35.64 14.72 -6.28
N ILE A 279 36.27 13.58 -6.55
CA ILE A 279 35.77 12.27 -6.15
C ILE A 279 35.74 12.11 -4.62
N ASP A 280 36.73 12.67 -3.92
CA ASP A 280 36.89 12.48 -2.48
C ASP A 280 35.75 13.13 -1.69
N LEU A 281 35.33 14.34 -2.09
CA LEU A 281 34.18 14.99 -1.49
C LEU A 281 32.89 14.19 -1.75
N LEU A 282 32.67 13.76 -2.99
CA LEU A 282 31.45 13.04 -3.36
C LEU A 282 31.33 11.68 -2.66
N ARG A 283 32.43 10.95 -2.50
CA ARG A 283 32.46 9.71 -1.71
C ARG A 283 32.15 9.98 -0.25
N LYS A 284 32.81 10.97 0.37
CA LYS A 284 32.53 11.34 1.76
C LYS A 284 31.06 11.67 1.99
N LEU A 285 30.44 12.49 1.13
CA LEU A 285 29.02 12.84 1.26
C LEU A 285 28.09 11.61 1.18
N ALA A 286 28.38 10.66 0.30
CA ALA A 286 27.60 9.43 0.17
C ALA A 286 27.80 8.50 1.38
N ASP A 287 29.04 8.27 1.78
CA ASP A 287 29.41 7.34 2.86
C ASP A 287 28.81 7.78 4.19
N GLU A 288 28.74 9.09 4.45
CA GLU A 288 28.17 9.66 5.68
C GLU A 288 26.66 9.33 5.85
N THR A 289 25.94 8.97 4.79
CA THR A 289 24.48 8.71 4.81
C THR A 289 24.08 7.30 4.35
N ASN A 290 25.01 6.36 4.32
CA ASN A 290 24.82 5.02 3.74
C ASN A 290 24.35 5.05 2.26
N GLY A 291 24.69 6.11 1.54
CA GLY A 291 24.50 6.18 0.09
C GLY A 291 25.66 5.54 -0.66
N LYS A 292 25.73 5.76 -1.97
CA LYS A 292 26.85 5.31 -2.81
C LYS A 292 27.25 6.38 -3.80
N TYR A 293 28.56 6.48 -4.04
CA TYR A 293 29.12 7.23 -5.15
C TYR A 293 28.95 6.47 -6.48
N ILE A 294 28.52 7.18 -7.50
CA ILE A 294 28.33 6.71 -8.88
C ILE A 294 29.08 7.68 -9.80
N ASP A 295 29.79 7.15 -10.79
CA ASP A 295 30.48 7.94 -11.81
C ASP A 295 29.73 7.77 -13.14
N ILE A 296 29.34 8.89 -13.76
CA ILE A 296 28.61 8.92 -15.05
C ILE A 296 29.42 9.53 -16.19
N THR A 297 30.72 9.75 -15.99
CA THR A 297 31.62 10.34 -16.99
C THR A 297 31.64 9.55 -18.30
N GLU A 298 31.74 8.22 -18.22
CA GLU A 298 31.74 7.34 -19.40
C GLU A 298 30.33 6.81 -19.72
N ASP A 299 29.61 6.29 -18.72
CA ASP A 299 28.34 5.59 -18.88
C ASP A 299 27.34 5.91 -17.75
N ILE A 300 26.06 6.00 -18.11
CA ILE A 300 24.94 6.28 -17.20
C ILE A 300 24.44 4.99 -16.52
N SER A 301 24.83 3.80 -16.98
CA SER A 301 24.34 2.52 -16.41
C SER A 301 24.52 2.38 -14.89
N GLY A 302 25.50 3.06 -14.30
CA GLY A 302 25.71 3.14 -12.85
C GLY A 302 24.49 3.67 -12.08
N MET A 303 23.64 4.48 -12.72
CA MET A 303 22.39 5.01 -12.17
C MET A 303 21.38 3.91 -11.82
N ARG A 304 21.51 2.70 -12.40
CA ARG A 304 20.70 1.53 -12.01
C ARG A 304 20.78 1.24 -10.51
N ARG A 305 21.93 1.51 -9.88
CA ARG A 305 22.10 1.34 -8.43
C ARG A 305 21.16 2.21 -7.61
N VAL A 306 20.82 3.40 -8.11
CA VAL A 306 19.82 4.27 -7.47
C VAL A 306 18.45 3.60 -7.55
N LEU A 307 18.05 3.11 -8.72
CA LEU A 307 16.76 2.45 -8.91
C LEU A 307 16.63 1.17 -8.07
N ASP A 308 17.70 0.39 -7.97
CA ASP A 308 17.73 -0.82 -7.16
C ASP A 308 17.54 -0.49 -5.67
N ALA A 309 18.22 0.54 -5.17
CA ALA A 309 18.06 1.03 -3.80
C ALA A 309 16.66 1.58 -3.53
N VAL A 310 16.08 2.31 -4.50
CA VAL A 310 14.70 2.80 -4.44
C VAL A 310 13.72 1.63 -4.35
N SER A 311 13.91 0.60 -5.18
CA SER A 311 13.07 -0.60 -5.19
C SER A 311 13.19 -1.38 -3.87
N GLU A 312 14.39 -1.50 -3.31
CA GLU A 312 14.65 -2.19 -2.05
C GLU A 312 13.97 -1.49 -0.87
N GLN A 313 14.19 -0.18 -0.68
CA GLN A 313 13.51 0.59 0.39
C GLN A 313 11.98 0.51 0.28
N THR A 314 11.49 0.53 -0.96
CA THR A 314 10.06 0.43 -1.25
C THR A 314 9.53 -0.94 -0.84
N LYS A 315 10.22 -2.03 -1.19
CA LYS A 315 9.88 -3.41 -0.79
C LYS A 315 9.92 -3.60 0.72
N GLU A 316 10.92 -3.09 1.43
CA GLU A 316 11.00 -3.19 2.90
C GLU A 316 9.81 -2.52 3.56
N LYS A 317 9.46 -1.31 3.11
CA LYS A 317 8.30 -0.58 3.62
C LYS A 317 6.99 -1.31 3.32
N TYR A 318 6.88 -1.95 2.16
CA TYR A 318 5.74 -2.81 1.84
C TYR A 318 5.69 -4.06 2.71
N ALA A 319 6.80 -4.77 2.87
CA ALA A 319 6.89 -5.98 3.68
C ALA A 319 6.49 -5.69 5.14
N ALA A 320 6.94 -4.56 5.68
CA ALA A 320 6.52 -4.08 7.00
C ALA A 320 5.03 -3.69 7.08
N LYS A 321 4.38 -3.43 5.93
CA LYS A 321 2.96 -3.04 5.81
C LYS A 321 2.08 -4.17 5.25
N ILE A 322 2.60 -5.38 5.03
CA ILE A 322 1.76 -6.55 4.74
C ILE A 322 0.96 -6.86 6.01
N ILE A 323 -0.20 -6.24 6.13
CA ILE A 323 -1.21 -6.65 7.09
C ILE A 323 -1.74 -7.97 6.56
N LYS A 324 -1.32 -9.08 7.18
CA LYS A 324 -1.94 -10.39 7.00
C LYS A 324 -3.38 -10.27 7.52
N GLU A 325 -4.33 -9.98 6.63
CA GLU A 325 -5.75 -10.02 6.98
C GLU A 325 -6.23 -11.48 6.91
N LYS A 326 -6.79 -11.97 8.01
CA LYS A 326 -7.44 -13.30 8.00
C LYS A 326 -8.64 -13.26 7.07
N GLU A 327 -8.73 -14.27 6.21
CA GLU A 327 -9.79 -14.34 5.21
C GLU A 327 -11.15 -14.65 5.88
N GLU A 328 -12.18 -13.91 5.50
CA GLU A 328 -13.54 -14.10 5.99
C GLU A 328 -14.18 -15.34 5.37
N LYS A 329 -14.64 -16.29 6.20
CA LYS A 329 -15.25 -17.54 5.75
C LYS A 329 -16.75 -17.63 6.04
N PHE A 330 -17.34 -16.54 6.56
CA PHE A 330 -18.77 -16.50 6.90
C PHE A 330 -19.68 -16.78 5.69
N MET A 331 -19.26 -16.44 4.47
CA MET A 331 -20.04 -16.69 3.25
C MET A 331 -20.36 -18.17 3.04
N PHE A 332 -19.43 -19.07 3.38
CA PHE A 332 -19.66 -20.51 3.29
C PHE A 332 -20.75 -20.96 4.26
N PHE A 333 -20.73 -20.47 5.51
CA PHE A 333 -21.74 -20.80 6.51
C PHE A 333 -23.09 -20.15 6.20
N ALA A 334 -23.10 -18.93 5.65
CA ALA A 334 -24.31 -18.27 5.17
C ALA A 334 -24.97 -19.06 4.04
N PHE A 335 -24.17 -19.58 3.10
CA PHE A 335 -24.69 -20.44 2.02
C PHE A 335 -25.26 -21.76 2.56
N LEU A 336 -24.57 -22.41 3.51
CA LEU A 336 -25.06 -23.62 4.17
C LEU A 336 -26.37 -23.35 4.92
N LEU A 337 -26.49 -22.21 5.60
CA LEU A 337 -27.71 -21.77 6.29
C LEU A 337 -28.88 -21.60 5.31
N MET A 338 -28.63 -20.98 4.15
CA MET A 338 -29.65 -20.80 3.10
C MET A 338 -30.17 -22.13 2.56
N ILE A 339 -29.29 -23.12 2.37
CA ILE A 339 -29.67 -24.48 1.99
C ILE A 339 -30.53 -25.12 3.07
N LEU A 340 -30.12 -25.04 4.34
CA LEU A 340 -30.84 -25.64 5.46
C LEU A 340 -32.27 -25.10 5.57
N LEU A 341 -32.44 -23.78 5.44
CA LEU A 341 -33.75 -23.13 5.46
C LEU A 341 -34.61 -23.49 4.24
N SER A 342 -33.99 -23.63 3.07
CA SER A 342 -34.68 -24.07 1.85
C SER A 342 -35.22 -25.50 1.99
N VAL A 343 -34.43 -26.40 2.58
CA VAL A 343 -34.86 -27.78 2.88
C VAL A 343 -36.01 -27.79 3.91
N GLU A 344 -35.96 -26.92 4.92
CA GLU A 344 -37.04 -26.76 5.89
C GLU A 344 -38.36 -26.37 5.21
N ILE A 345 -38.32 -25.39 4.30
CA ILE A 345 -39.51 -24.89 3.59
C ILE A 345 -40.08 -25.96 2.66
N MET A 346 -39.23 -26.73 1.98
CA MET A 346 -39.67 -27.81 1.08
C MET A 346 -40.27 -29.00 1.83
N MET A 347 -39.93 -29.20 3.11
CA MET A 347 -40.49 -30.27 3.92
C MET A 347 -41.97 -30.00 4.24
N PRO A 348 -42.91 -30.85 3.77
CA PRO A 348 -44.33 -30.58 3.87
C PRO A 348 -44.83 -30.58 5.32
N GLU A 349 -45.46 -29.48 5.73
CA GLU A 349 -46.27 -29.44 6.94
C GLU A 349 -47.65 -30.02 6.61
N LYS A 350 -47.81 -31.35 6.70
CA LYS A 350 -49.11 -31.98 6.48
C LYS A 350 -50.04 -31.74 7.68
N ASN A 351 -50.76 -30.63 7.63
CA ASN A 351 -52.00 -30.42 8.39
C ASN A 351 -53.18 -30.65 7.45
N HIS A 352 -53.56 -31.91 7.22
CA HIS A 352 -54.87 -32.19 6.63
C HIS A 352 -55.93 -32.01 7.73
N ILE A 353 -56.58 -30.85 7.74
CA ILE A 353 -57.82 -30.64 8.47
C ILE A 353 -58.92 -31.29 7.62
N PHE A 354 -59.25 -32.55 7.88
CA PHE A 354 -60.53 -33.09 7.41
C PHE A 354 -61.61 -32.64 8.39
N GLY A 355 -62.25 -31.51 8.08
CA GLY A 355 -63.54 -31.15 8.64
C GLY A 355 -64.63 -31.94 7.91
N THR A 356 -65.33 -32.82 8.60
CA THR A 356 -66.61 -33.32 8.12
C THR A 356 -67.61 -32.15 8.13
N SER A 357 -68.22 -31.90 6.97
CA SER A 357 -69.28 -30.94 6.68
C SER A 357 -68.87 -29.49 6.34
N GLY A 358 -68.94 -29.18 5.04
CA GLY A 358 -69.70 -28.03 4.52
C GLY A 358 -69.12 -26.62 4.70
N ARG A 359 -68.64 -26.08 3.56
CA ARG A 359 -68.36 -24.66 3.22
C ARG A 359 -67.08 -23.99 3.76
N GLU A 360 -66.31 -23.56 2.75
CA GLU A 360 -65.45 -22.37 2.64
C GLU A 360 -63.97 -22.40 3.08
N ASN A 361 -63.14 -22.18 2.05
CA ASN A 361 -61.76 -21.67 1.92
C ASN A 361 -60.62 -22.13 2.85
N PRO A 362 -59.47 -22.57 2.29
CA PRO A 362 -58.27 -22.90 3.06
C PRO A 362 -57.50 -21.61 3.38
N LEU A 363 -57.86 -20.92 4.47
CA LEU A 363 -56.98 -19.90 5.05
C LEU A 363 -55.84 -20.58 5.80
N LYS A 364 -54.60 -20.12 5.55
CA LYS A 364 -53.41 -20.57 6.27
C LYS A 364 -53.66 -20.46 7.79
N PRO A 365 -53.21 -21.43 8.60
CA PRO A 365 -53.55 -21.52 10.03
C PRO A 365 -53.11 -20.29 10.85
N SER A 366 -52.11 -19.54 10.38
CA SER A 366 -51.71 -18.26 10.97
C SER A 366 -52.81 -17.20 10.93
N PHE A 367 -53.63 -17.16 9.88
CA PHE A 367 -54.74 -16.21 9.74
C PHE A 367 -55.99 -16.65 10.52
N ALA A 368 -56.27 -17.97 10.55
CA ALA A 368 -57.39 -18.52 11.32
C ALA A 368 -57.22 -18.29 12.84
N TYR A 369 -55.98 -18.36 13.34
CA TYR A 369 -55.67 -18.11 14.75
C TYR A 369 -55.88 -16.63 15.15
N ILE A 370 -55.54 -15.70 14.26
CA ILE A 370 -55.71 -14.24 14.47
C ILE A 370 -57.22 -13.88 14.44
N LEU A 371 -57.99 -14.45 13.52
CA LEU A 371 -59.45 -14.26 13.46
C LEU A 371 -60.18 -14.86 14.68
N ALA A 372 -59.74 -16.02 15.19
CA ALA A 372 -60.29 -16.61 16.41
C ALA A 372 -59.99 -15.77 17.67
N LEU A 373 -58.83 -15.12 17.73
CA LEU A 373 -58.46 -14.16 18.77
C LEU A 373 -59.30 -12.89 18.70
N MET A 374 -59.58 -12.38 17.49
CA MET A 374 -60.46 -11.21 17.30
C MET A 374 -61.93 -11.51 17.63
N GLY A 375 -62.42 -12.73 17.35
CA GLY A 375 -63.78 -13.15 17.70
C GLY A 375 -64.04 -13.24 19.21
N LYS A 376 -63.04 -13.71 19.99
CA LYS A 376 -63.15 -13.78 21.46
C LYS A 376 -63.16 -12.41 22.14
N PHE A 377 -62.53 -11.39 21.53
CA PHE A 377 -62.56 -10.03 22.07
C PHE A 377 -63.93 -9.35 21.93
N LYS A 378 -64.75 -9.76 20.95
CA LYS A 378 -66.07 -9.18 20.71
C LYS A 378 -67.19 -9.77 21.61
N SER A 379 -66.95 -10.93 22.22
CA SER A 379 -67.91 -11.63 23.08
C SER A 379 -67.84 -11.24 24.57
N GLY A 380 -66.94 -10.34 24.96
CA GLY A 380 -66.70 -9.95 26.37
C GLY A 380 -67.36 -8.64 26.82
N LYS A 381 -68.27 -8.06 26.04
CA LYS A 381 -69.00 -6.83 26.39
C LYS A 381 -70.49 -6.92 26.01
N GLN A 382 -71.23 -7.84 26.61
CA GLN A 382 -72.66 -7.69 26.92
C GLN A 382 -72.96 -8.59 28.11
N GLY A 383 -73.23 -7.96 29.26
CA GLY A 383 -73.38 -8.54 30.59
C GLY A 383 -73.26 -7.43 31.59
#